data_AF-A0A0V0XGM7-F1
#
_entry.id   AF-A0A0V0XGM7-F1
#
_cell.length_a   1.000
_cell.length_b   1.000
_cell.length_c   1.000
_cell.angle_alpha   90.00
_cell.angle_beta   90.00
_cell.angle_gamma   90.00
#
_symmetry.space_group_name_H-M   'P 1'
#
loop_
_entity.id
_entity.type
_entity.pdbx_description
1 polymer ?
#
loop_
_entity_poly.entity_id
_entity_poly.type
_entity_poly.pdbx_seq_one_letter_code
_entity_poly.pdbx_strand_id
1 'polypeptide(L)'
;MFLFRWIWRQRIRITLIGDGAYNDPVELYDCQMNYPEYRWADHMQEHESSRLGTENSVSAVHDNHSDCPNDHVGHRAHVLPYLALNDVFIGESLSSRVSYYDLQVDDGPSVKQKSSGLTACTGTGSTSWYFNINRLSDHCLKDLLKIVSDELKVKLPYDDSKIVNRLCDKFNDQLAFPPETVGIAYVVRDPIFNETFLPFPSRGFAKQLLIKSRGFDAQVIIDGGMSYAFTYGTMVKLEVNAQDALQTVIFR
;
A
#
# COMPACT_ATOMS: atom_id res chain seq x y z
N MET A 1 8.00 31.99 24.56
CA MET A 1 8.70 31.58 23.32
C MET A 1 8.02 30.30 22.88
N PHE A 2 7.25 30.32 21.78
CA PHE A 2 6.61 29.12 21.26
C PHE A 2 7.69 28.20 20.70
N LEU A 3 7.74 26.96 21.19
CA LEU A 3 8.70 25.96 20.75
C LEU A 3 8.12 25.28 19.50
N PHE A 4 8.73 25.50 18.35
CA PHE A 4 8.39 24.76 17.13
C PHE A 4 9.59 23.98 16.61
N ARG A 5 9.34 22.92 15.86
CA ARG A 5 10.36 22.09 15.21
C ARG A 5 10.00 21.85 13.75
N TRP A 6 10.97 22.04 12.86
CA TRP A 6 10.86 21.62 11.46
C TRP A 6 11.01 20.11 11.31
N ILE A 7 10.26 19.52 10.38
CA ILE A 7 10.33 18.11 10.01
C ILE A 7 10.28 17.98 8.50
N TRP A 8 11.18 17.17 7.94
CA TRP A 8 11.25 16.87 6.51
C TRP A 8 10.64 15.51 6.23
N ARG A 9 9.32 15.49 6.04
CA ARG A 9 8.57 14.27 5.79
C ARG A 9 8.91 13.78 4.38
N GLN A 10 9.49 12.59 4.28
CA GLN A 10 9.88 12.01 3.00
C GLN A 10 8.64 11.67 2.17
N ARG A 11 8.80 11.70 0.84
CA ARG A 11 7.79 11.31 -0.13
C ARG A 11 8.38 10.32 -1.13
N ILE A 12 7.56 9.40 -1.62
CA ILE A 12 7.95 8.44 -2.67
C ILE A 12 7.79 9.12 -4.03
N ARG A 13 8.86 9.11 -4.82
CA ARG A 13 8.84 9.42 -6.24
C ARG A 13 8.53 8.17 -7.03
N ILE A 14 7.61 8.31 -7.98
CA ILE A 14 7.12 7.24 -8.83
C ILE A 14 7.52 7.54 -10.27
N THR A 15 8.16 6.57 -10.93
CA THR A 15 8.49 6.65 -12.36
C THR A 15 7.86 5.47 -13.09
N LEU A 16 6.94 5.73 -14.01
CA LEU A 16 6.38 4.72 -14.91
C LEU A 16 7.29 4.55 -16.12
N ILE A 17 7.49 3.33 -16.58
CA ILE A 17 8.38 3.00 -17.69
C ILE A 17 7.70 1.97 -18.58
N GLY A 18 7.51 2.31 -19.86
CA GLY A 18 6.91 1.43 -20.85
C GLY A 18 5.67 2.03 -21.50
N ASP A 19 4.91 1.17 -22.17
CA ASP A 19 3.72 1.59 -22.90
C ASP A 19 2.61 1.99 -21.92
N GLY A 20 1.96 3.11 -22.20
CA GLY A 20 0.96 3.68 -21.30
C GLY A 20 1.51 4.45 -20.10
N ALA A 21 2.83 4.64 -19.97
CA ALA A 21 3.43 5.46 -18.91
C ALA A 21 2.92 6.92 -18.89
N TYR A 22 2.40 7.41 -20.02
CA TYR A 22 1.85 8.75 -20.21
C TYR A 22 0.32 8.78 -20.29
N ASN A 23 -0.35 7.65 -20.03
CA ASN A 23 -1.81 7.64 -19.98
C ASN A 23 -2.28 8.57 -18.87
N ASP A 24 -3.42 9.23 -19.10
CA ASP A 24 -4.02 10.11 -18.12
C ASP A 24 -4.39 9.31 -16.86
N PRO A 25 -4.08 9.83 -15.67
CA PRO A 25 -4.50 9.19 -14.45
C PRO A 25 -6.00 9.35 -14.24
N VAL A 26 -6.56 8.47 -13.43
CA VAL A 26 -7.93 8.55 -12.94
C VAL A 26 -7.91 9.05 -11.51
N GLU A 27 -8.64 10.13 -11.22
CA GLU A 27 -8.89 10.56 -9.84
C GLU A 27 -9.89 9.60 -9.20
N LEU A 28 -9.47 8.87 -8.17
CA LEU A 28 -10.32 7.90 -7.48
C LEU A 28 -11.46 8.58 -6.73
N TYR A 29 -11.30 9.86 -6.36
CA TYR A 29 -12.39 10.67 -5.81
C TYR A 29 -13.53 10.85 -6.81
N ASP A 30 -13.22 11.07 -8.09
CA ASP A 30 -14.26 11.18 -9.12
C ASP A 30 -14.98 9.83 -9.35
N CYS A 31 -14.30 8.70 -9.14
CA CYS A 31 -14.94 7.38 -9.14
C CYS A 31 -15.77 7.11 -7.88
N GLN A 32 -15.38 7.62 -6.71
CA GLN A 32 -16.14 7.50 -5.45
C GLN A 32 -17.37 8.41 -5.42
N MET A 33 -17.37 9.54 -6.12
CA MET A 33 -18.46 10.53 -6.10
C MET A 33 -19.77 10.06 -6.76
N ASN A 34 -19.79 8.89 -7.40
CA ASN A 34 -21.04 8.24 -7.82
C ASN A 34 -21.87 7.69 -6.66
N TYR A 35 -21.26 7.51 -5.48
CA TYR A 35 -21.92 6.97 -4.29
C TYR A 35 -21.39 7.66 -3.02
N PRO A 36 -21.89 8.88 -2.72
CA PRO A 36 -21.51 9.67 -1.55
C PRO A 36 -21.53 8.90 -0.21
N GLU A 37 -22.34 7.85 -0.11
CA GLU A 37 -22.49 6.95 1.04
C GLU A 37 -21.21 6.19 1.46
N TYR A 38 -20.16 6.14 0.62
CA TYR A 38 -18.89 5.46 0.95
C TYR A 38 -17.82 6.39 1.54
N ARG A 39 -18.17 7.62 1.93
CA ARG A 39 -17.22 8.53 2.58
C ARG A 39 -16.90 8.05 4.00
N TRP A 40 -15.61 8.02 4.33
CA TRP A 40 -15.12 7.68 5.68
C TRP A 40 -15.66 8.59 6.79
N ALA A 41 -16.03 9.83 6.45
CA ALA A 41 -16.69 10.77 7.37
C ALA A 41 -18.13 10.35 7.72
N ASP A 42 -18.83 9.68 6.80
CA ASP A 42 -20.21 9.25 6.97
C ASP A 42 -20.29 7.92 7.76
N HIS A 43 -19.24 7.09 7.74
CA HIS A 43 -19.12 5.90 8.59
C HIS A 43 -19.01 6.21 10.11
N MET A 44 -18.61 7.42 10.50
CA MET A 44 -18.69 7.86 11.91
C MET A 44 -20.13 8.26 12.30
N GLN A 45 -20.95 8.71 11.35
CA GLN A 45 -22.37 9.01 11.57
C GLN A 45 -23.25 7.76 11.53
N GLU A 46 -22.81 6.67 10.87
CA GLU A 46 -23.57 5.41 10.75
C GLU A 46 -23.85 4.67 12.07
N HIS A 47 -23.09 4.96 13.13
CA HIS A 47 -23.44 4.49 14.48
C HIS A 47 -24.63 5.26 15.11
N GLU A 48 -25.00 6.42 14.57
CA GLU A 48 -26.14 7.24 15.00
C GLU A 48 -27.33 7.23 14.01
N SER A 49 -27.09 6.93 12.74
CA SER A 49 -28.12 6.96 11.68
C SER A 49 -28.76 5.62 11.36
N SER A 50 -28.50 4.56 12.14
CA SER A 50 -29.31 3.33 12.19
C SER A 50 -30.76 3.55 12.73
N ARG A 51 -31.30 4.77 12.61
CA ARG A 51 -32.61 5.20 13.13
C ARG A 51 -33.60 5.69 12.08
N LEU A 52 -33.23 5.99 10.83
CA LEU A 52 -34.21 6.37 9.79
C LEU A 52 -33.69 6.00 8.39
N GLY A 53 -34.56 5.42 7.57
CA GLY A 53 -34.20 4.64 6.38
C GLY A 53 -34.37 5.28 5.00
N THR A 54 -33.94 4.45 4.04
CA THR A 54 -34.51 4.10 2.71
C THR A 54 -34.35 5.00 1.47
N GLU A 55 -33.86 4.32 0.40
CA GLU A 55 -34.17 4.36 -1.06
C GLU A 55 -33.26 5.08 -2.10
N ASN A 56 -32.60 4.24 -2.92
CA ASN A 56 -32.49 4.12 -4.40
C ASN A 56 -32.17 5.34 -5.30
N SER A 57 -31.19 5.18 -6.22
CA SER A 57 -31.40 4.95 -7.68
C SER A 57 -30.12 5.05 -8.54
N VAL A 58 -30.18 4.45 -9.74
CA VAL A 58 -29.11 4.00 -10.67
C VAL A 58 -28.92 4.95 -11.87
N SER A 59 -27.73 5.02 -12.49
CA SER A 59 -27.45 5.20 -13.97
C SER A 59 -25.94 5.41 -14.23
N ALA A 60 -25.34 5.28 -15.41
CA ALA A 60 -25.39 4.38 -16.58
C ALA A 60 -24.15 4.76 -17.44
N VAL A 61 -23.42 3.77 -17.97
CA VAL A 61 -22.12 3.91 -18.65
C VAL A 61 -22.28 4.23 -20.15
N HIS A 62 -21.42 5.09 -20.68
CA HIS A 62 -21.20 5.26 -22.12
C HIS A 62 -19.72 5.08 -22.46
N ASP A 63 -19.41 3.98 -23.14
CA ASP A 63 -18.13 3.70 -23.79
C ASP A 63 -18.19 4.11 -25.26
N ASN A 64 -17.10 4.67 -25.79
CA ASN A 64 -16.81 4.68 -27.23
C ASN A 64 -15.32 4.37 -27.48
N HIS A 65 -15.12 3.30 -28.25
CA HIS A 65 -13.88 2.79 -28.83
C HIS A 65 -13.15 3.80 -29.72
N SER A 66 -11.81 3.73 -29.81
CA SER A 66 -11.11 3.10 -30.97
C SER A 66 -9.57 3.34 -30.99
N ASP A 67 -8.87 2.20 -31.14
CA ASP A 67 -7.67 1.86 -31.92
C ASP A 67 -6.37 2.69 -31.92
N CYS A 68 -5.29 1.98 -31.56
CA CYS A 68 -3.88 2.06 -31.98
C CYS A 68 -3.28 0.65 -31.70
N PRO A 69 -2.08 0.22 -32.17
CA PRO A 69 -0.92 1.06 -32.50
C PRO A 69 0.04 0.56 -33.61
N ASN A 70 1.00 1.42 -33.96
CA ASN A 70 2.21 1.08 -34.69
C ASN A 70 3.39 0.99 -33.69
N ASP A 71 4.13 -0.11 -33.76
CA ASP A 71 5.35 -0.42 -32.99
C ASP A 71 6.51 0.52 -33.36
N HIS A 72 7.31 0.96 -32.36
CA HIS A 72 8.79 0.92 -32.34
C HIS A 72 9.40 1.68 -31.14
N VAL A 73 9.87 0.89 -30.15
CA VAL A 73 11.16 0.94 -29.43
C VAL A 73 11.69 2.27 -28.86
N GLY A 74 11.49 2.39 -27.54
CA GLY A 74 12.16 3.28 -26.60
C GLY A 74 11.23 3.41 -25.39
N HIS A 75 11.36 2.52 -24.39
CA HIS A 75 10.41 2.47 -23.28
C HIS A 75 10.39 3.84 -22.61
N ARG A 76 9.33 4.61 -22.83
CA ARG A 76 9.24 5.99 -22.38
C ARG A 76 9.15 5.97 -20.86
N ALA A 77 10.10 6.64 -20.19
CA ALA A 77 10.05 6.85 -18.75
C ALA A 77 9.29 8.15 -18.46
N HIS A 78 8.37 8.12 -17.50
CA HIS A 78 7.58 9.25 -17.05
C HIS A 78 7.68 9.34 -15.54
N VAL A 79 8.39 10.35 -15.04
CA VAL A 79 8.35 10.69 -13.61
C VAL A 79 7.01 11.37 -13.35
N LEU A 80 6.19 10.75 -12.50
CA LEU A 80 4.85 11.26 -12.23
C LEU A 80 4.94 12.58 -11.47
N PRO A 81 4.01 13.52 -11.72
CA PRO A 81 4.00 14.81 -11.03
C PRO A 81 3.54 14.70 -9.57
N TYR A 82 2.89 13.59 -9.19
CA TYR A 82 2.42 13.34 -7.82
C TYR A 82 3.42 12.45 -7.08
N LEU A 83 3.79 12.88 -5.87
CA LEU A 83 4.64 12.14 -4.95
C LEU A 83 3.79 11.60 -3.80
N ALA A 84 4.00 10.34 -3.41
CA ALA A 84 3.23 9.74 -2.31
C ALA A 84 3.78 10.22 -0.95
N LEU A 85 2.93 10.82 -0.14
CA LEU A 85 3.26 11.18 1.23
C LEU A 85 3.10 10.00 2.19
N ASN A 86 2.09 9.16 1.98
CA ASN A 86 1.80 8.01 2.82
C ASN A 86 2.19 6.73 2.12
N ASP A 87 1.41 6.33 1.12
CA ASP A 87 1.40 4.97 0.61
C ASP A 87 1.24 4.94 -0.93
N VAL A 88 1.90 3.98 -1.56
CA VAL A 88 1.66 3.55 -2.94
C VAL A 88 1.13 2.13 -2.91
N PHE A 89 0.00 1.88 -3.56
CA PHE A 89 -0.52 0.54 -3.80
C PHE A 89 -0.29 0.14 -5.27
N ILE A 90 0.10 -1.11 -5.49
CA ILE A 90 0.29 -1.68 -6.82
C ILE A 90 -0.41 -3.04 -6.86
N GLY A 91 -1.35 -3.21 -7.78
CA GLY A 91 -2.09 -4.46 -7.93
C GLY A 91 -3.21 -4.35 -8.94
N GLU A 92 -3.91 -5.47 -9.18
CA GLU A 92 -5.13 -5.51 -9.99
C GLU A 92 -6.19 -4.53 -9.45
N SER A 93 -6.93 -3.91 -10.36
CA SER A 93 -8.00 -2.95 -10.08
C SER A 93 -9.11 -3.52 -9.19
N LEU A 94 -9.43 -4.80 -9.38
CA LEU A 94 -10.42 -5.54 -8.61
C LEU A 94 -9.72 -6.34 -7.52
N SER A 95 -10.11 -6.10 -6.26
CA SER A 95 -9.53 -6.77 -5.09
C SER A 95 -9.71 -8.30 -5.07
N SER A 96 -10.66 -8.84 -5.85
CA SER A 96 -10.88 -10.28 -6.01
C SER A 96 -9.96 -10.93 -7.05
N ARG A 97 -9.19 -10.13 -7.80
CA ARG A 97 -8.20 -10.62 -8.77
C ARG A 97 -6.82 -10.69 -8.16
N VAL A 98 -6.11 -11.75 -8.54
CA VAL A 98 -4.73 -11.97 -8.09
C VAL A 98 -3.79 -11.14 -8.93
N SER A 99 -2.91 -10.39 -8.27
CA SER A 99 -1.87 -9.59 -8.92
C SER A 99 -0.63 -10.43 -9.23
N TYR A 100 -0.12 -10.26 -10.45
CA TYR A 100 1.11 -10.90 -10.92
C TYR A 100 2.12 -9.82 -11.31
N TYR A 101 3.32 -9.91 -10.78
CA TYR A 101 4.39 -8.95 -11.10
C TYR A 101 5.76 -9.57 -10.87
N ASP A 102 6.79 -8.92 -11.39
CA ASP A 102 8.15 -9.07 -10.89
C ASP A 102 8.44 -7.97 -9.88
N LEU A 103 9.09 -8.34 -8.77
CA LEU A 103 9.56 -7.41 -7.76
C LEU A 103 11.08 -7.51 -7.66
N GLN A 104 11.74 -6.38 -7.83
CA GLN A 104 13.15 -6.19 -7.50
C GLN A 104 13.26 -5.20 -6.34
N VAL A 105 13.97 -5.62 -5.30
CA VAL A 105 14.24 -4.81 -4.10
C VAL A 105 15.70 -4.37 -4.16
N ASP A 106 15.93 -3.05 -4.18
CA ASP A 106 17.25 -2.44 -4.37
C ASP A 106 17.99 -3.09 -5.57
N ASP A 107 19.27 -3.43 -5.40
CA ASP A 107 20.10 -4.11 -6.40
C ASP A 107 19.95 -5.64 -6.37
N GLY A 108 18.92 -6.14 -5.68
CA GLY A 108 18.63 -7.57 -5.56
C GLY A 108 18.14 -8.21 -6.86
N PRO A 109 17.91 -9.54 -6.86
CA PRO A 109 17.33 -10.22 -8.00
C PRO A 109 15.86 -9.82 -8.20
N SER A 110 15.42 -9.86 -9.46
CA SER A 110 14.01 -9.74 -9.81
C SER A 110 13.30 -11.08 -9.55
N VAL A 111 12.29 -11.06 -8.68
CA VAL A 111 11.56 -12.27 -8.23
C VAL A 111 10.09 -12.17 -8.62
N LYS A 112 9.55 -13.26 -9.17
CA LYS A 112 8.13 -13.34 -9.51
C LYS A 112 7.27 -13.36 -8.25
N GLN A 113 6.26 -12.52 -8.21
CA GLN A 113 5.28 -12.45 -7.12
C GLN A 113 3.88 -12.75 -7.63
N LYS A 114 3.11 -13.43 -6.77
CA LYS A 114 1.68 -13.70 -6.91
C LYS A 114 1.01 -13.40 -5.57
N SER A 115 0.12 -12.42 -5.54
CA SER A 115 -0.35 -11.83 -4.27
C SER A 115 -1.63 -11.00 -4.48
N SER A 116 -2.21 -10.46 -3.41
CA SER A 116 -3.28 -9.44 -3.47
C SER A 116 -2.75 -8.04 -3.83
N GLY A 117 -1.46 -7.91 -4.15
CA GLY A 117 -0.81 -6.64 -4.49
C GLY A 117 0.41 -6.34 -3.64
N LEU A 118 0.99 -5.17 -3.84
CA LEU A 118 2.12 -4.62 -3.11
C LEU A 118 1.69 -3.27 -2.51
N THR A 119 2.01 -3.04 -1.24
CA THR A 119 1.96 -1.72 -0.63
C THR A 119 3.37 -1.25 -0.32
N ALA A 120 3.63 0.04 -0.50
CA ALA A 120 4.90 0.69 -0.21
C ALA A 120 4.63 2.01 0.48
N CYS A 121 5.31 2.31 1.58
CA CYS A 121 5.01 3.49 2.39
C CYS A 121 6.25 4.26 2.85
N THR A 122 6.06 5.54 3.13
CA THR A 122 7.05 6.39 3.82
C THR A 122 6.93 6.23 5.34
N GLY A 123 7.81 6.89 6.10
CA GLY A 123 7.67 6.94 7.55
C GLY A 123 6.39 7.63 8.02
N THR A 124 5.81 8.54 7.22
CA THR A 124 4.46 9.03 7.52
C THR A 124 3.42 7.92 7.34
N GLY A 125 3.43 7.24 6.19
CA GLY A 125 2.45 6.17 5.89
C GLY A 125 2.56 4.97 6.83
N SER A 126 3.72 4.80 7.48
CA SER A 126 4.00 3.71 8.41
C SER A 126 3.01 3.57 9.57
N THR A 127 2.30 4.65 9.94
CA THR A 127 1.26 4.65 11.00
C THR A 127 -0.17 4.45 10.47
N SER A 128 -0.34 4.29 9.16
CA SER A 128 -1.65 4.17 8.50
C SER A 128 -1.88 2.76 7.96
N TRP A 129 -1.96 2.57 6.64
CA TRP A 129 -2.29 1.29 6.03
C TRP A 129 -1.25 0.23 6.37
N TYR A 130 0.04 0.57 6.25
CA TYR A 130 1.16 -0.33 6.60
C TYR A 130 1.06 -0.87 8.03
N PHE A 131 0.78 -0.01 9.03
CA PHE A 131 0.62 -0.45 10.42
C PHE A 131 -0.52 -1.46 10.55
N ASN A 132 -1.69 -1.12 10.01
CA ASN A 132 -2.91 -1.88 10.27
C ASN A 132 -2.91 -3.28 9.62
N ILE A 133 -2.25 -3.47 8.48
CA ILE A 133 -2.12 -4.79 7.86
C ILE A 133 -1.02 -5.65 8.50
N ASN A 134 -0.09 -5.04 9.22
CA ASN A 134 1.05 -5.73 9.85
C ASN A 134 0.93 -5.92 11.36
N ARG A 135 -0.02 -5.23 12.01
CA ARG A 135 -0.15 -5.27 13.46
C ARG A 135 -0.51 -6.68 13.94
N LEU A 136 0.10 -7.08 15.03
CA LEU A 136 -0.27 -8.27 15.76
C LEU A 136 -1.50 -7.97 16.61
N SER A 137 -2.52 -8.82 16.52
CA SER A 137 -3.68 -8.77 17.40
C SER A 137 -3.46 -9.60 18.65
N ASP A 138 -4.12 -9.22 19.75
CA ASP A 138 -4.09 -9.99 21.00
C ASP A 138 -4.55 -11.43 20.78
N HIS A 139 -5.56 -11.64 19.94
CA HIS A 139 -6.06 -12.98 19.62
C HIS A 139 -4.97 -13.84 18.97
N CYS A 140 -4.31 -13.32 17.93
CA CYS A 140 -3.24 -14.06 17.24
C CYS A 140 -2.07 -14.37 18.17
N LEU A 141 -1.67 -13.42 19.03
CA LEU A 141 -0.59 -13.63 19.97
C LEU A 141 -0.98 -14.67 21.05
N LYS A 142 -2.21 -14.63 21.56
CA LYS A 142 -2.72 -15.62 22.52
C LYS A 142 -2.65 -17.03 21.97
N ASP A 143 -3.16 -17.23 20.75
CA ASP A 143 -3.13 -18.54 20.09
C ASP A 143 -1.69 -19.05 19.92
N LEU A 144 -0.78 -18.17 19.46
CA LEU A 144 0.63 -18.52 19.29
C LEU A 144 1.29 -18.89 20.62
N LEU A 145 1.10 -18.09 21.68
CA LEU A 145 1.68 -18.36 23.00
C LEU A 145 1.13 -19.66 23.58
N LYS A 146 -0.16 -19.97 23.36
CA LYS A 146 -0.77 -21.24 23.75
C LYS A 146 -0.14 -22.41 23.03
N ILE A 147 0.02 -22.34 21.71
CA ILE A 147 0.69 -23.39 20.92
C ILE A 147 2.11 -23.63 21.44
N VAL A 148 2.89 -22.57 21.68
CA VAL A 148 4.26 -22.69 22.21
C VAL A 148 4.27 -23.28 23.62
N SER A 149 3.32 -22.87 24.47
CA SER A 149 3.14 -23.41 25.83
C SER A 149 2.90 -24.92 25.79
N ASP A 150 2.02 -25.37 24.89
CA ASP A 150 1.61 -26.76 24.74
C ASP A 150 2.72 -27.62 24.11
N GLU A 151 3.42 -27.10 23.11
CA GLU A 151 4.50 -27.82 22.40
C GLU A 151 5.74 -27.98 23.29
N LEU A 152 6.19 -26.89 23.93
CA LEU A 152 7.40 -26.89 24.74
C LEU A 152 7.18 -27.35 26.18
N LYS A 153 5.92 -27.62 26.58
CA LYS A 153 5.52 -28.00 27.94
C LYS A 153 5.97 -26.99 29.01
N VAL A 154 6.01 -25.71 28.65
CA VAL A 154 6.33 -24.60 29.55
C VAL A 154 5.08 -23.78 29.81
N LYS A 155 4.87 -23.30 31.04
CA LYS A 155 3.69 -22.49 31.37
C LYS A 155 3.88 -21.05 30.92
N LEU A 156 3.38 -20.69 29.73
CA LEU A 156 3.36 -19.31 29.26
C LEU A 156 2.07 -18.60 29.70
N PRO A 157 2.12 -17.30 30.01
CA PRO A 157 0.97 -16.54 30.50
C PRO A 157 0.09 -16.03 29.34
N TYR A 158 -0.42 -16.92 28.49
CA TYR A 158 -1.25 -16.54 27.35
C TYR A 158 -2.63 -15.98 27.74
N ASP A 159 -3.15 -16.30 28.93
CA ASP A 159 -4.41 -15.74 29.45
C ASP A 159 -4.24 -14.39 30.17
N ASP A 160 -3.01 -13.97 30.44
CA ASP A 160 -2.74 -12.67 31.08
C ASP A 160 -2.78 -11.54 30.04
N SER A 161 -3.94 -10.87 29.95
CA SER A 161 -4.13 -9.74 29.03
C SER A 161 -3.11 -8.62 29.20
N LYS A 162 -2.55 -8.38 30.40
CA LYS A 162 -1.51 -7.34 30.56
C LYS A 162 -0.22 -7.74 29.86
N ILE A 163 0.15 -9.02 29.94
CA ILE A 163 1.37 -9.52 29.27
C ILE A 163 1.15 -9.57 27.76
N VAL A 164 0.01 -10.07 27.31
CA VAL A 164 -0.35 -10.13 25.88
C VAL A 164 -0.33 -8.73 25.27
N ASN A 165 -1.05 -7.76 25.85
CA ASN A 165 -1.11 -6.41 25.31
C ASN A 165 0.27 -5.77 25.26
N ARG A 166 1.07 -5.89 26.33
CA ARG A 166 2.44 -5.37 26.35
C ARG A 166 3.34 -5.97 25.25
N LEU A 167 3.17 -7.26 24.94
CA LEU A 167 3.92 -7.93 23.89
C LEU A 167 3.44 -7.53 22.49
N CYS A 168 2.11 -7.39 22.30
CA CYS A 168 1.53 -6.82 21.09
C CYS A 168 2.05 -5.40 20.85
N ASP A 169 1.98 -4.53 21.85
CA ASP A 169 2.48 -3.15 21.80
C ASP A 169 3.96 -3.14 21.42
N LYS A 170 4.78 -3.94 22.10
CA LYS A 170 6.21 -4.05 21.80
C LYS A 170 6.50 -4.48 20.36
N PHE A 171 5.69 -5.36 19.78
CA PHE A 171 5.83 -5.75 18.37
C PHE A 171 5.34 -4.64 17.44
N ASN A 172 4.17 -4.08 17.72
CA ASN A 172 3.50 -3.08 16.88
C ASN A 172 4.26 -1.74 16.85
N ASP A 173 4.90 -1.36 17.96
CA ASP A 173 5.77 -0.17 18.06
C ASP A 173 6.96 -0.21 17.09
N GLN A 174 7.34 -1.40 16.59
CA GLN A 174 8.42 -1.57 15.60
C GLN A 174 7.96 -1.34 14.16
N LEU A 175 6.65 -1.24 13.91
CA LEU A 175 6.10 -1.08 12.57
C LEU A 175 6.17 0.38 12.10
N ALA A 176 5.91 1.31 13.02
CA ALA A 176 6.02 2.74 12.72
C ALA A 176 7.49 3.16 12.70
N PHE A 177 7.86 4.01 11.74
CA PHE A 177 9.21 4.55 11.65
C PHE A 177 9.19 6.06 11.35
N PRO A 178 10.25 6.80 11.70
CA PRO A 178 10.21 8.27 11.63
C PRO A 178 9.91 8.79 10.23
N PRO A 179 9.12 9.87 10.08
CA PRO A 179 8.74 10.41 8.78
C PRO A 179 9.92 11.00 7.98
N GLU A 180 11.05 11.26 8.64
CA GLU A 180 12.29 11.77 8.03
C GLU A 180 13.17 10.65 7.47
N THR A 181 12.79 9.37 7.66
CA THR A 181 13.55 8.22 7.21
C THR A 181 13.58 8.15 5.69
N VAL A 182 14.77 8.18 5.10
CA VAL A 182 14.98 7.97 3.66
C VAL A 182 14.93 6.48 3.36
N GLY A 183 13.78 6.03 2.89
CA GLY A 183 13.55 4.65 2.47
C GLY A 183 12.06 4.32 2.40
N ILE A 184 11.78 3.10 1.99
CA ILE A 184 10.46 2.60 1.65
C ILE A 184 10.26 1.30 2.42
N ALA A 185 9.26 1.26 3.30
CA ALA A 185 8.78 -0.01 3.83
C ALA A 185 7.75 -0.59 2.85
N TYR A 186 7.90 -1.86 2.48
CA TYR A 186 6.99 -2.51 1.54
C TYR A 186 6.38 -3.77 2.15
N VAL A 187 5.21 -4.16 1.64
CA VAL A 187 4.50 -5.39 1.99
C VAL A 187 3.92 -6.02 0.75
N VAL A 188 4.34 -7.25 0.46
CA VAL A 188 3.66 -8.15 -0.47
C VAL A 188 2.43 -8.72 0.26
N ARG A 189 1.25 -8.37 -0.21
CA ARG A 189 -0.01 -8.68 0.48
C ARG A 189 -0.51 -10.08 0.15
N ASP A 190 -0.75 -10.90 1.16
CA ASP A 190 -1.32 -12.25 1.01
C ASP A 190 -0.55 -13.08 -0.06
N PRO A 191 0.78 -13.24 0.09
CA PRO A 191 1.59 -13.90 -0.94
C PRO A 191 1.19 -15.37 -1.12
N ILE A 192 1.16 -15.82 -2.38
CA ILE A 192 0.86 -17.19 -2.76
C ILE A 192 2.16 -17.88 -3.17
N PHE A 193 2.55 -18.91 -2.42
CA PHE A 193 3.77 -19.68 -2.69
C PHE A 193 3.49 -21.04 -3.34
N ASN A 194 4.29 -21.42 -4.32
CA ASN A 194 4.31 -22.74 -4.97
C ASN A 194 5.63 -22.95 -5.74
N GLU A 195 5.73 -24.00 -6.56
CA GLU A 195 6.94 -24.30 -7.35
C GLU A 195 7.38 -23.17 -8.30
N THR A 196 6.45 -22.35 -8.77
CA THR A 196 6.74 -21.19 -9.63
C THR A 196 6.98 -19.91 -8.84
N PHE A 197 6.26 -19.72 -7.73
CA PHE A 197 6.34 -18.54 -6.86
C PHE A 197 6.97 -18.94 -5.53
N LEU A 198 8.30 -18.88 -5.46
CA LEU A 198 9.05 -19.32 -4.29
C LEU A 198 8.79 -18.41 -3.07
N PRO A 199 9.00 -18.92 -1.83
CA PRO A 199 8.91 -18.12 -0.63
C PRO A 199 9.73 -16.83 -0.71
N PHE A 200 9.10 -15.71 -0.34
CA PHE A 200 9.69 -14.38 -0.33
C PHE A 200 9.26 -13.65 0.94
N PRO A 201 10.12 -12.82 1.57
CA PRO A 201 9.72 -12.04 2.74
C PRO A 201 8.49 -11.17 2.42
N SER A 202 7.40 -11.38 3.16
CA SER A 202 6.14 -10.66 2.93
C SER A 202 6.24 -9.16 3.18
N ARG A 203 7.29 -8.70 3.86
CA ARG A 203 7.59 -7.28 4.08
C ARG A 203 9.08 -7.03 4.16
N GLY A 204 9.47 -5.79 3.92
CA GLY A 204 10.87 -5.38 4.04
C GLY A 204 11.03 -3.87 3.98
N PHE A 205 12.29 -3.44 4.00
CA PHE A 205 12.68 -2.04 3.89
C PHE A 205 13.69 -1.91 2.75
N ALA A 206 13.52 -0.89 1.91
CA ALA A 206 14.29 -0.71 0.68
C ALA A 206 14.63 0.77 0.45
N LYS A 207 15.69 1.05 -0.31
CA LYS A 207 15.95 2.39 -0.87
C LYS A 207 15.15 2.60 -2.15
N GLN A 208 14.99 1.52 -2.93
CA GLN A 208 14.31 1.52 -4.20
C GLN A 208 13.56 0.21 -4.42
N LEU A 209 12.42 0.30 -5.10
CA LEU A 209 11.71 -0.86 -5.65
C LEU A 209 11.55 -0.69 -7.16
N LEU A 210 11.76 -1.76 -7.91
CA LEU A 210 11.38 -1.83 -9.32
C LEU A 210 10.38 -2.97 -9.50
N ILE A 211 9.18 -2.63 -9.98
CA ILE A 211 8.09 -3.58 -10.16
C ILE A 211 7.75 -3.64 -11.64
N LYS A 212 7.64 -4.84 -12.21
CA LYS A 212 7.17 -5.05 -13.60
C LYS A 212 5.83 -5.75 -13.59
N SER A 213 4.83 -5.15 -14.21
CA SER A 213 3.49 -5.74 -14.28
C SER A 213 3.48 -6.99 -15.15
N ARG A 214 2.79 -8.01 -14.67
CA ARG A 214 2.29 -9.12 -15.48
C ARG A 214 0.75 -9.19 -15.48
N GLY A 215 0.11 -8.20 -14.87
CA GLY A 215 -1.35 -8.05 -14.84
C GLY A 215 -1.85 -7.38 -16.11
N PHE A 216 -3.15 -7.50 -16.37
CA PHE A 216 -3.77 -6.86 -17.53
C PHE A 216 -4.47 -5.55 -17.15
N ASP A 217 -5.08 -5.52 -15.96
CA ASP A 217 -5.85 -4.39 -15.44
C ASP A 217 -5.32 -3.98 -14.05
N ALA A 218 -3.99 -3.95 -13.93
CA ALA A 218 -3.32 -3.50 -12.72
C ALA A 218 -3.13 -1.98 -12.72
N GLN A 219 -3.02 -1.42 -11.52
CA GLN A 219 -2.97 0.01 -11.26
C GLN A 219 -1.87 0.34 -10.24
N VAL A 220 -1.31 1.54 -10.37
CA VAL A 220 -0.48 2.19 -9.35
C VAL A 220 -1.31 3.30 -8.73
N ILE A 221 -1.65 3.16 -7.44
CA ILE A 221 -2.47 4.11 -6.70
C ILE A 221 -1.59 4.89 -5.71
N ILE A 222 -1.65 6.22 -5.78
CA ILE A 222 -0.86 7.13 -4.94
C ILE A 222 -1.77 7.74 -3.88
N ASP A 223 -1.45 7.52 -2.60
CA ASP A 223 -2.15 8.04 -1.42
C ASP A 223 -3.67 7.81 -1.41
N GLY A 224 -4.17 6.83 -2.17
CA GLY A 224 -5.60 6.56 -2.36
C GLY A 224 -6.34 7.60 -3.20
N GLY A 225 -5.64 8.56 -3.81
CA GLY A 225 -6.24 9.64 -4.60
C GLY A 225 -6.10 9.46 -6.11
N MET A 226 -4.88 9.26 -6.61
CA MET A 226 -4.62 9.14 -8.06
C MET A 226 -4.34 7.69 -8.43
N SER A 227 -4.98 7.19 -9.49
CA SER A 227 -4.71 5.88 -10.08
C SER A 227 -4.09 6.00 -11.47
N TYR A 228 -3.02 5.26 -11.70
CA TYR A 228 -2.32 5.16 -12.98
C TYR A 228 -2.40 3.74 -13.51
N ALA A 229 -2.63 3.60 -14.81
CA ALA A 229 -2.60 2.30 -15.46
C ALA A 229 -1.22 1.63 -15.32
N PHE A 230 -1.22 0.36 -14.93
CA PHE A 230 -0.03 -0.47 -14.74
C PHE A 230 -0.20 -1.80 -15.47
N THR A 231 -0.42 -1.70 -16.77
CA THR A 231 -0.71 -2.81 -17.68
C THR A 231 0.50 -3.71 -17.91
N TYR A 232 0.27 -4.86 -18.54
CA TYR A 232 1.27 -5.89 -18.79
C TYR A 232 2.54 -5.32 -19.43
N GLY A 233 3.70 -5.63 -18.84
CA GLY A 233 5.00 -5.20 -19.36
C GLY A 233 5.47 -3.83 -18.85
N THR A 234 4.55 -2.97 -18.41
CA THR A 234 4.88 -1.68 -17.78
C THR A 234 5.64 -1.90 -16.48
N MET A 235 6.59 -1.03 -16.22
CA MET A 235 7.38 -1.02 -15.00
C MET A 235 7.13 0.24 -14.20
N VAL A 236 7.22 0.13 -12.88
CA VAL A 236 7.19 1.26 -11.97
C VAL A 236 8.40 1.20 -11.05
N LYS A 237 9.14 2.30 -11.01
CA LYS A 237 10.24 2.52 -10.07
C LYS A 237 9.74 3.41 -8.94
N LEU A 238 9.94 2.96 -7.71
CA LEU A 238 9.67 3.71 -6.49
C LEU A 238 11.01 4.06 -5.83
N GLU A 239 11.21 5.33 -5.50
CA GLU A 239 12.43 5.81 -4.85
C GLU A 239 12.10 6.97 -3.90
N VAL A 240 12.92 7.17 -2.86
CA VAL A 240 12.80 8.32 -1.95
C VAL A 240 14.05 9.17 -2.08
N ASN A 241 13.88 10.44 -2.46
CA ASN A 241 14.96 11.40 -2.58
C ASN A 241 14.78 12.54 -1.57
N ALA A 242 15.85 12.97 -0.91
CA ALA A 242 15.78 14.03 0.11
C ALA A 242 15.22 15.36 -0.43
N GLN A 243 15.45 15.65 -1.72
CA GLN A 243 14.92 16.85 -2.40
C GLN A 243 13.39 16.83 -2.57
N ASP A 244 12.79 15.64 -2.52
CA ASP A 244 11.36 15.46 -2.63
C ASP A 244 10.68 15.61 -1.26
N ALA A 245 11.41 15.86 -0.17
CA ALA A 245 10.82 15.94 1.16
C ALA A 245 9.86 17.15 1.31
N LEU A 246 8.75 16.91 2.01
CA LEU A 246 7.80 17.94 2.40
C LEU A 246 8.23 18.56 3.73
N GLN A 247 8.55 19.85 3.72
CA GLN A 247 8.87 20.59 4.93
C GLN A 247 7.60 20.93 5.71
N THR A 248 7.55 20.52 6.97
CA THR A 248 6.41 20.76 7.88
C THR A 248 6.90 21.29 9.22
N VAL A 249 6.01 21.96 9.95
CA VAL A 249 6.30 22.49 11.29
C VAL A 249 5.39 21.82 12.32
N ILE A 250 5.97 21.44 13.46
CA ILE A 250 5.22 20.98 14.63
C ILE A 250 5.35 22.03 15.73
N PHE A 251 4.22 22.44 16.29
CA PHE A 251 4.14 23.29 17.48
C PHE A 251 4.11 22.43 18.74
N ARG A 252 4.88 22.81 19.77
CA ARG A 252 4.90 22.18 21.10
C ARG A 252 4.40 23.15 22.16
#